data_AF-A0A3M2GC11-F1
#
_entry.id   AF-A0A3M2GC11-F1
#
_cell.length_a   1.000
_cell.length_b   1.000
_cell.length_c   1.000
_cell.angle_alpha   90.00
_cell.angle_beta   90.00
_cell.angle_gamma   90.00
#
_symmetry.space_group_name_H-M   'P 1'
#
loop_
_entity.id
_entity.type
_entity.pdbx_description
1 polymer ?
#
loop_
_entity_poly.entity_id
_entity_poly.type
_entity_poly.pdbx_seq_one_letter_code
_entity_poly.pdbx_strand_id
1 'polypeptide(L)'
;MEYNVGDSVVVKEGVKDPDLGFDISGWQGRVVEIVEDEELIYVDWDSETLANIPMEIIEQCERADLEWTQMCLEPEEVEPAEARDTPEDAERMLQQIELKFRWRHMGGAVDRILEVLAQAEDPTDETQALAAWETFLSENLELPFDAQPFEHHDTSRLKPGDIVTVLRVSGLSETKGVMVKVKQGKKRYDYPLHEFVAVDEFSMNNQYLKDYSLWYANRSLV
;
A
#
# COMPACT_ATOMS: atom_id res chain seq x y z
N MET A 1 -0.34 -5.49 -39.05
CA MET A 1 -0.01 -4.74 -37.83
C MET A 1 1.49 -4.87 -37.58
N GLU A 2 2.20 -3.80 -37.16
CA GLU A 2 3.68 -3.78 -37.00
C GLU A 2 4.18 -4.11 -35.57
N TYR A 3 3.28 -4.39 -34.63
CA TYR A 3 3.61 -4.67 -33.23
C TYR A 3 3.50 -6.16 -32.89
N ASN A 4 4.25 -6.58 -31.86
CA ASN A 4 4.20 -7.92 -31.27
C ASN A 4 3.92 -7.82 -29.77
N VAL A 5 3.36 -8.90 -29.20
CA VAL A 5 3.25 -9.05 -27.74
C VAL A 5 4.64 -8.96 -27.10
N GLY A 6 4.76 -8.11 -26.09
CA GLY A 6 5.99 -7.78 -25.37
C GLY A 6 6.66 -6.48 -25.81
N ASP A 7 6.29 -5.92 -26.97
CA ASP A 7 6.82 -4.63 -27.44
C ASP A 7 6.41 -3.50 -26.49
N SER A 8 7.30 -2.54 -26.26
CA SER A 8 6.98 -1.32 -25.51
C SER A 8 6.57 -0.22 -26.47
N VAL A 9 5.51 0.49 -26.10
CA VAL A 9 4.88 1.51 -26.95
C VAL A 9 4.52 2.73 -26.11
N VAL A 10 4.62 3.91 -26.73
CA VAL A 10 4.19 5.19 -26.15
C VAL A 10 3.02 5.75 -26.95
N VAL A 11 2.06 6.33 -26.24
CA VAL A 11 0.87 6.95 -26.80
C VAL A 11 1.22 8.32 -27.41
N LYS A 12 0.78 8.55 -28.65
CA LYS A 12 1.03 9.79 -29.39
C LYS A 12 0.29 10.99 -28.81
N GLU A 13 0.80 12.18 -29.13
CA GLU A 13 0.20 13.46 -28.78
C GLU A 13 -1.25 13.59 -29.30
N GLY A 14 -2.15 14.01 -28.41
CA GLY A 14 -3.56 14.28 -28.67
C GLY A 14 -4.50 13.08 -28.54
N VAL A 15 -3.99 11.89 -28.25
CA VAL A 15 -4.80 10.69 -27.98
C VAL A 15 -5.45 10.83 -26.60
N LYS A 16 -6.71 10.40 -26.50
CA LYS A 16 -7.51 10.52 -25.28
C LYS A 16 -8.01 9.17 -24.85
N ASP A 17 -8.16 9.02 -23.54
CA ASP A 17 -8.88 7.91 -22.95
C ASP A 17 -10.31 7.83 -23.52
N PRO A 18 -10.73 6.67 -24.06
CA PRO A 18 -12.01 6.52 -24.75
C PRO A 18 -13.22 6.63 -23.81
N ASP A 19 -13.05 6.28 -22.53
CA ASP A 19 -14.15 6.22 -21.55
C ASP A 19 -14.32 7.54 -20.79
N LEU A 20 -13.21 8.16 -20.38
CA LEU A 20 -13.16 9.34 -19.51
C LEU A 20 -12.71 10.60 -20.24
N GLY A 21 -12.10 10.49 -21.43
CA GLY A 21 -11.78 11.61 -22.31
C GLY A 21 -10.61 12.50 -21.85
N PHE A 22 -9.83 12.07 -20.85
CA PHE A 22 -8.61 12.76 -20.45
C PHE A 22 -7.45 12.43 -21.40
N ASP A 23 -6.43 13.29 -21.39
CA ASP A 23 -5.28 13.17 -22.29
C ASP A 23 -4.31 12.10 -21.76
N ILE A 24 -4.00 11.10 -22.60
CA ILE A 24 -3.07 10.01 -22.31
C ILE A 24 -1.78 10.10 -23.15
N SER A 25 -1.54 11.26 -23.77
CA SER A 25 -0.31 11.51 -24.53
C SER A 25 0.93 11.23 -23.67
N GLY A 26 1.88 10.50 -24.23
CA GLY A 26 3.13 10.16 -23.55
C GLY A 26 3.02 9.05 -22.51
N TRP A 27 1.82 8.48 -22.28
CA TRP A 27 1.69 7.27 -21.48
C TRP A 27 2.36 6.11 -22.21
N GLN A 28 3.06 5.26 -21.47
CA GLN A 28 3.83 4.17 -22.05
C GLN A 28 3.48 2.86 -21.35
N GLY A 29 3.58 1.77 -22.11
CA GLY A 29 3.30 0.46 -21.59
C GLY A 29 3.88 -0.64 -22.45
N ARG A 30 3.33 -1.83 -22.27
CA ARG A 30 3.74 -3.05 -22.97
C ARG A 30 2.53 -3.71 -23.62
N VAL A 31 2.68 -4.09 -24.89
CA VAL A 31 1.64 -4.82 -25.61
C VAL A 31 1.48 -6.20 -24.99
N VAL A 32 0.29 -6.54 -24.51
CA VAL A 32 -0.02 -7.84 -23.88
C VAL A 32 -0.93 -8.70 -24.72
N GLU A 33 -1.75 -8.09 -25.58
CA GLU A 33 -2.64 -8.78 -26.50
C GLU A 33 -2.79 -8.00 -27.81
N ILE A 34 -2.99 -8.73 -28.91
CA ILE A 34 -3.24 -8.17 -30.24
C ILE A 34 -4.48 -8.85 -30.82
N VAL A 35 -5.48 -8.06 -31.19
CA VAL A 35 -6.72 -8.53 -31.82
C VAL A 35 -6.69 -8.15 -33.30
N GLU A 36 -6.21 -9.08 -34.13
CA GLU A 36 -5.96 -8.82 -35.56
C GLU A 36 -7.22 -8.42 -36.34
N ASP A 37 -8.37 -9.06 -36.05
CA ASP A 37 -9.63 -8.81 -36.77
C ASP A 37 -10.23 -7.42 -36.49
N GLU A 38 -9.90 -6.83 -35.34
CA GLU A 38 -10.39 -5.51 -34.91
C GLU A 38 -9.32 -4.41 -35.10
N GLU A 39 -8.11 -4.80 -35.51
CA GLU A 39 -6.94 -3.91 -35.58
C GLU A 39 -6.65 -3.18 -34.25
N LEU A 40 -6.80 -3.86 -33.11
CA LEU A 40 -6.57 -3.32 -31.77
C LEU A 40 -5.39 -3.99 -31.06
N ILE A 41 -4.73 -3.24 -30.18
CA ILE A 41 -3.73 -3.73 -29.24
C ILE A 41 -4.15 -3.41 -27.80
N TYR A 42 -3.87 -4.33 -26.88
CA TYR A 42 -4.01 -4.08 -25.45
C TYR A 42 -2.64 -3.80 -24.86
N VAL A 43 -2.57 -2.71 -24.10
CA VAL A 43 -1.34 -2.19 -23.50
C VAL A 43 -1.53 -2.13 -22.00
N ASP A 44 -0.73 -2.91 -21.27
CA ASP A 44 -0.58 -2.74 -19.82
C ASP A 44 0.38 -1.58 -19.56
N TRP A 45 -0.01 -0.66 -18.68
CA TRP A 45 0.82 0.49 -18.36
C TRP A 45 2.09 0.10 -17.61
N ASP A 46 3.21 0.75 -17.95
CA ASP A 46 4.45 0.56 -17.23
C ASP A 46 4.43 1.24 -15.85
N SER A 47 5.35 0.87 -14.98
CA SER A 47 5.47 1.37 -13.61
C SER A 47 5.58 2.89 -13.53
N GLU A 48 6.24 3.55 -14.49
CA GLU A 48 6.31 5.02 -14.54
C GLU A 48 4.96 5.65 -14.88
N THR A 49 4.22 5.08 -15.83
CA THR A 49 2.88 5.55 -16.19
C THR A 49 1.95 5.36 -15.00
N LEU A 50 1.89 4.15 -14.45
CA LEU A 50 1.09 3.80 -13.27
C LEU A 50 1.37 4.74 -12.09
N ALA A 51 2.64 5.01 -11.78
CA ALA A 51 3.02 5.90 -10.68
C ALA A 51 2.53 7.35 -10.85
N ASN A 52 2.28 7.77 -12.10
CA ASN A 52 1.87 9.12 -12.44
C ASN A 52 0.36 9.25 -12.71
N ILE A 53 -0.40 8.16 -12.72
CA ILE A 53 -1.87 8.22 -12.84
C ILE A 53 -2.42 8.98 -11.61
N PRO A 54 -3.17 10.08 -11.81
CA PRO A 54 -3.76 10.80 -10.69
C PRO A 54 -4.74 9.89 -9.94
N MET A 55 -4.68 9.92 -8.60
CA MET A 55 -5.55 9.11 -7.75
C MET A 55 -7.04 9.36 -8.01
N GLU A 56 -7.40 10.59 -8.39
CA GLU A 56 -8.76 10.96 -8.75
C GLU A 56 -9.27 10.21 -10.00
N ILE A 57 -8.39 9.87 -10.94
CA ILE A 57 -8.73 9.08 -12.13
C ILE A 57 -8.97 7.62 -11.72
N ILE A 58 -8.08 7.05 -10.91
CA ILE A 58 -8.25 5.68 -10.37
C ILE A 58 -9.60 5.56 -9.63
N GLU A 59 -9.90 6.51 -8.73
CA GLU A 59 -11.18 6.56 -8.04
C GLU A 59 -12.39 6.72 -8.96
N GLN A 60 -12.23 7.37 -10.11
CA GLN A 60 -13.30 7.50 -11.09
C GLN A 60 -13.52 6.19 -11.84
N CYS A 61 -12.45 5.52 -12.28
CA CYS A 61 -12.51 4.23 -12.95
C CYS A 61 -13.16 3.16 -12.06
N GLU A 62 -12.71 3.05 -10.80
CA GLU A 62 -13.26 2.10 -9.81
C GLU A 62 -14.76 2.32 -9.55
N ARG A 63 -15.23 3.57 -9.49
CA ARG A 63 -16.67 3.88 -9.34
C ARG A 63 -17.48 3.56 -10.60
N ALA A 64 -16.83 3.58 -11.76
CA ALA A 64 -17.44 3.34 -13.06
C ALA A 64 -17.29 1.89 -13.55
N ASP A 65 -16.62 1.02 -12.78
CA ASP A 65 -16.27 -0.36 -13.18
C ASP A 65 -15.43 -0.39 -14.47
N LEU A 66 -14.47 0.54 -14.57
CA LEU A 66 -13.55 0.68 -15.70
C LEU A 66 -12.14 0.23 -15.32
N GLU A 67 -11.43 -0.37 -16.28
CA GLU A 67 -10.03 -0.76 -16.15
C GLU A 67 -9.13 0.48 -16.28
N TRP A 68 -8.24 0.70 -15.31
CA TRP A 68 -7.31 1.84 -15.30
C TRP A 68 -5.84 1.41 -15.48
N THR A 69 -5.56 0.11 -15.40
CA THR A 69 -4.20 -0.47 -15.50
C THR A 69 -3.82 -0.84 -16.94
N GLN A 70 -4.82 -0.99 -17.80
CA GLN A 70 -4.68 -1.41 -19.19
C GLN A 70 -5.52 -0.52 -20.11
N MET A 71 -5.11 -0.38 -21.36
CA MET A 71 -5.88 0.33 -22.38
C MET A 71 -5.89 -0.43 -23.71
N CYS A 72 -7.02 -0.33 -24.41
CA CYS A 72 -7.19 -0.84 -25.76
C CYS A 72 -7.01 0.32 -26.75
N LEU A 73 -6.04 0.21 -27.66
CA LEU A 73 -5.63 1.29 -28.56
C LEU A 73 -5.52 0.80 -30.00
N GLU A 74 -5.68 1.71 -30.95
CA GLU A 74 -5.34 1.46 -32.35
C GLU A 74 -3.81 1.55 -32.53
N PRO A 75 -3.19 0.72 -33.41
CA PRO A 75 -1.77 0.80 -33.74
C PRO A 75 -1.31 2.19 -34.21
N GLU A 76 -2.23 2.96 -34.80
CA GLU A 76 -1.96 4.32 -35.28
C GLU A 76 -1.85 5.34 -34.13
N GLU A 77 -2.38 5.04 -32.94
CA GLU A 77 -2.36 5.91 -31.76
C GLU A 77 -1.05 5.80 -30.96
N VAL A 78 -0.24 4.79 -31.27
CA VAL A 78 1.03 4.53 -30.57
C VAL A 78 2.23 4.56 -31.50
N GLU A 79 3.41 4.73 -30.91
CA GLU A 79 4.70 4.54 -31.57
C GLU A 79 5.64 3.66 -30.71
N PRO A 80 6.61 2.95 -31.33
CA PRO A 80 7.57 2.14 -30.58
C PRO A 80 8.35 2.97 -29.56
N ALA A 81 8.55 2.41 -28.37
CA ALA A 81 9.31 3.03 -27.30
C ALA A 81 10.34 2.06 -26.70
N GLU A 82 11.38 2.62 -26.07
CA GLU A 82 12.31 1.84 -25.26
C GLU A 82 11.66 1.52 -23.92
N ALA A 83 11.70 0.26 -23.49
CA ALA A 83 11.15 -0.15 -22.20
C ALA A 83 11.84 0.62 -21.05
N ARG A 84 11.03 1.21 -20.16
CA ARG A 84 11.51 1.96 -18.99
C ARG A 84 11.65 1.08 -17.74
N ASP A 85 11.01 -0.08 -17.75
CA ASP A 85 10.92 -0.99 -16.61
C ASP A 85 10.83 -2.48 -17.02
N THR A 86 10.65 -3.34 -16.02
CA THR A 86 10.28 -4.75 -16.21
C THR A 86 8.82 -5.01 -15.79
N PRO A 87 8.20 -6.11 -16.25
CA PRO A 87 6.87 -6.52 -15.78
C PRO A 87 6.76 -6.63 -14.25
N GLU A 88 7.83 -7.07 -13.57
CA GLU A 88 7.87 -7.16 -12.10
C GLU A 88 7.85 -5.78 -11.43
N ASP A 89 8.42 -4.75 -12.06
CA ASP A 89 8.36 -3.38 -11.54
C ASP A 89 6.96 -2.78 -11.70
N ALA A 90 6.29 -3.04 -12.83
CA ALA A 90 4.90 -2.66 -13.07
C ALA A 90 3.94 -3.34 -12.07
N GLU A 91 4.08 -4.65 -11.86
CA GLU A 91 3.31 -5.41 -10.87
C GLU A 91 3.52 -4.85 -9.45
N ARG A 92 4.77 -4.54 -9.07
CA ARG A 92 5.05 -3.92 -7.76
C ARG A 92 4.38 -2.56 -7.63
N MET A 93 4.31 -1.78 -8.70
CA MET A 93 3.63 -0.48 -8.70
C MET A 93 2.11 -0.63 -8.57
N LEU A 94 1.51 -1.59 -9.29
CA LEU A 94 0.08 -1.91 -9.17
C LEU A 94 -0.28 -2.24 -7.71
N GLN A 95 0.46 -3.15 -7.09
CA GLN A 95 0.26 -3.53 -5.69
C GLN A 95 0.37 -2.31 -4.75
N GLN A 96 1.32 -1.41 -4.98
CA GLN A 96 1.44 -0.17 -4.21
C GLN A 96 0.23 0.76 -4.39
N ILE A 97 -0.31 0.88 -5.61
CA ILE A 97 -1.46 1.72 -5.91
C ILE A 97 -2.75 1.12 -5.34
N GLU A 98 -2.98 -0.18 -5.50
CA GLU A 98 -4.12 -0.88 -4.91
C GLU A 98 -4.11 -0.74 -3.38
N LEU A 99 -2.94 -0.87 -2.78
CA LEU A 99 -2.76 -0.68 -1.35
C LEU A 99 -3.03 0.78 -0.95
N LYS A 100 -2.51 1.78 -1.71
CA LYS A 100 -2.86 3.21 -1.54
C LYS A 100 -4.38 3.41 -1.59
N PHE A 101 -5.02 2.87 -2.61
CA PHE A 101 -6.43 3.07 -2.91
C PHE A 101 -7.33 2.49 -1.82
N ARG A 102 -7.13 1.21 -1.48
CA ARG A 102 -7.84 0.50 -0.40
C ARG A 102 -7.79 1.28 0.91
N TRP A 103 -6.70 1.98 1.18
CA TRP A 103 -6.41 2.61 2.46
C TRP A 103 -6.79 4.08 2.51
N ARG A 104 -6.82 4.76 1.36
CA ARG A 104 -7.28 6.16 1.24
C ARG A 104 -8.71 6.33 1.73
N HIS A 105 -9.54 5.31 1.54
CA HIS A 105 -10.91 5.27 2.06
C HIS A 105 -10.99 5.06 3.58
N MET A 106 -9.85 4.87 4.26
CA MET A 106 -9.72 4.72 5.71
C MET A 106 -9.03 5.91 6.43
N GLY A 107 -8.59 6.97 5.71
CA GLY A 107 -8.04 8.22 6.28
C GLY A 107 -6.54 8.48 6.03
N GLY A 108 -5.99 9.64 6.45
CA GLY A 108 -4.64 10.15 6.11
C GLY A 108 -3.41 9.41 6.71
N ALA A 109 -3.57 8.16 7.12
CA ALA A 109 -2.51 7.30 7.68
C ALA A 109 -1.68 6.58 6.60
N VAL A 110 -2.13 6.63 5.33
CA VAL A 110 -1.71 5.75 4.24
C VAL A 110 -0.25 5.90 3.85
N ASP A 111 0.24 7.12 3.64
CA ASP A 111 1.59 7.33 3.08
C ASP A 111 2.68 6.69 3.95
N ARG A 112 2.62 6.89 5.27
CA ARG A 112 3.59 6.28 6.20
C ARG A 112 3.51 4.76 6.22
N ILE A 113 2.31 4.20 6.13
CA ILE A 113 2.16 2.73 6.15
C ILE A 113 2.82 2.13 4.91
N LEU A 114 2.64 2.77 3.76
CA LEU A 114 3.28 2.34 2.52
C LEU A 114 4.79 2.50 2.56
N GLU A 115 5.30 3.59 3.16
CA GLU A 115 6.73 3.77 3.39
C GLU A 115 7.32 2.68 4.29
N VAL A 116 6.56 2.19 5.28
CA VAL A 116 6.97 1.04 6.09
C VAL A 116 6.96 -0.24 5.26
N LEU A 117 5.88 -0.50 4.53
CA LEU A 117 5.72 -1.74 3.76
C LEU A 117 6.67 -1.84 2.56
N ALA A 118 7.07 -0.71 1.97
CA ALA A 118 8.08 -0.66 0.91
C ALA A 118 9.47 -1.12 1.37
N GLN A 119 9.69 -1.34 2.67
CA GLN A 119 10.91 -1.94 3.20
C GLN A 119 10.92 -3.47 3.09
N ALA A 120 9.77 -4.10 2.84
CA ALA A 120 9.67 -5.51 2.52
C ALA A 120 9.99 -5.75 1.03
N GLU A 121 10.62 -6.88 0.71
CA GLU A 121 10.83 -7.27 -0.70
C GLU A 121 9.48 -7.61 -1.36
N ASP A 122 8.62 -8.30 -0.61
CA ASP A 122 7.23 -8.56 -0.96
C ASP A 122 6.30 -8.02 0.15
N PRO A 123 5.63 -6.88 -0.08
CA PRO A 123 4.66 -6.30 0.86
C PRO A 123 3.41 -7.15 1.12
N THR A 124 3.13 -8.13 0.26
CA THR A 124 1.99 -9.07 0.41
C THR A 124 2.34 -10.26 1.31
N ASP A 125 3.63 -10.54 1.48
CA ASP A 125 4.10 -11.51 2.46
C ASP A 125 3.92 -10.96 3.89
N GLU A 126 2.95 -11.50 4.63
CA GLU A 126 2.64 -11.06 6.01
C GLU A 126 3.88 -11.12 6.93
N THR A 127 4.78 -12.10 6.73
CA THR A 127 5.99 -12.23 7.56
C THR A 127 6.95 -11.09 7.28
N GLN A 128 7.17 -10.76 6.01
CA GLN A 128 8.04 -9.64 5.63
C GLN A 128 7.43 -8.30 6.04
N ALA A 129 6.12 -8.12 5.86
CA ALA A 129 5.41 -6.94 6.29
C ALA A 129 5.48 -6.76 7.82
N LEU A 130 5.32 -7.83 8.62
CA LEU A 130 5.51 -7.79 10.07
C LEU A 130 6.95 -7.42 10.46
N ALA A 131 7.95 -7.93 9.75
CA ALA A 131 9.36 -7.62 9.99
C ALA A 131 9.67 -6.14 9.69
N ALA A 132 9.11 -5.58 8.62
CA ALA A 132 9.22 -4.16 8.29
C ALA A 132 8.60 -3.30 9.40
N TRP A 133 7.41 -3.67 9.89
CA TRP A 133 6.76 -2.99 11.01
C TRP A 133 7.55 -3.07 12.32
N GLU A 134 8.08 -4.25 12.68
CA GLU A 134 8.92 -4.40 13.88
C GLU A 134 10.13 -3.46 13.82
N THR A 135 10.80 -3.43 12.67
CA THR A 135 11.98 -2.58 12.44
C THR A 135 11.61 -1.11 12.58
N PHE A 136 10.62 -0.63 11.82
CA PHE A 136 10.16 0.75 11.86
C PHE A 136 9.77 1.20 13.27
N LEU A 137 8.96 0.41 13.98
CA LEU A 137 8.49 0.75 15.33
C LEU A 137 9.62 0.73 16.36
N SER A 138 10.60 -0.17 16.20
CA SER A 138 11.76 -0.22 17.09
C SER A 138 12.65 1.01 16.98
N GLU A 139 12.72 1.61 15.78
CA GLU A 139 13.57 2.77 15.48
C GLU A 139 12.87 4.10 15.75
N ASN A 140 11.55 4.17 15.54
CA ASN A 140 10.81 5.44 15.52
C ASN A 140 9.98 5.71 16.78
N LEU A 141 9.67 4.71 17.60
CA LEU A 141 8.95 4.95 18.86
C LEU A 141 9.84 5.70 19.87
N GLU A 142 9.36 6.83 20.36
CA GLU A 142 9.99 7.56 21.44
C GLU A 142 9.73 6.84 22.77
N LEU A 143 10.70 6.04 23.22
CA LEU A 143 10.59 5.19 24.39
C LEU A 143 11.36 5.75 25.62
N PRO A 144 10.85 5.55 26.84
CA PRO A 144 9.55 4.96 27.17
C PRO A 144 8.41 5.98 27.03
N PHE A 145 7.19 5.51 26.76
CA PHE A 145 5.97 6.33 26.74
C PHE A 145 4.80 5.64 27.44
N ASP A 146 3.81 6.41 27.86
CA ASP A 146 2.60 5.88 28.49
C ASP A 146 1.50 5.62 27.45
N ALA A 147 0.84 4.47 27.59
CA ALA A 147 -0.18 3.99 26.70
C ALA A 147 -1.35 3.38 27.49
N GLN A 148 -2.50 3.29 26.84
CA GLN A 148 -3.69 2.65 27.38
C GLN A 148 -4.29 1.67 26.36
N PRO A 149 -4.90 0.56 26.79
CA PRO A 149 -5.61 -0.34 25.88
C PRO A 149 -6.79 0.40 25.25
N PHE A 150 -6.96 0.29 23.93
CA PHE A 150 -8.10 0.89 23.22
C PHE A 150 -9.28 -0.07 23.11
N GLU A 151 -9.02 -1.39 23.06
CA GLU A 151 -10.03 -2.44 23.00
C GLU A 151 -10.00 -3.35 24.24
N HIS A 152 -11.18 -3.90 24.58
CA HIS A 152 -11.34 -4.87 25.65
C HIS A 152 -11.84 -6.20 25.10
N HIS A 153 -11.05 -7.25 25.32
CA HIS A 153 -11.54 -8.62 25.23
C HIS A 153 -11.68 -9.20 26.65
N ASP A 154 -12.64 -10.11 26.86
CA ASP A 154 -12.86 -10.76 28.16
C ASP A 154 -11.61 -11.51 28.68
N THR A 155 -10.69 -11.86 27.78
CA THR A 155 -9.42 -12.53 28.07
C THR A 155 -8.24 -11.56 28.24
N SER A 156 -8.43 -10.26 27.99
CA SER A 156 -7.37 -9.25 28.08
C SER A 156 -6.96 -9.01 29.53
N ARG A 157 -5.66 -9.06 29.77
CA ARG A 157 -5.09 -8.81 31.11
C ARG A 157 -5.28 -7.36 31.56
N LEU A 158 -5.26 -6.45 30.60
CA LEU A 158 -5.46 -5.02 30.80
C LEU A 158 -6.90 -4.64 30.50
N LYS A 159 -7.41 -3.65 31.24
CA LYS A 159 -8.77 -3.13 31.07
C LYS A 159 -8.74 -1.71 30.50
N PRO A 160 -9.79 -1.27 29.81
CA PRO A 160 -9.95 0.13 29.45
C PRO A 160 -9.78 1.03 30.68
N GLY A 161 -8.95 2.07 30.54
CA GLY A 161 -8.58 2.98 31.62
C GLY A 161 -7.32 2.60 32.42
N ASP A 162 -6.75 1.41 32.20
CA ASP A 162 -5.41 1.10 32.70
C ASP A 162 -4.36 1.89 31.91
N ILE A 163 -3.39 2.49 32.62
CA ILE A 163 -2.21 3.10 32.01
C ILE A 163 -1.01 2.17 32.25
N VAL A 164 -0.27 1.90 31.18
CA VAL A 164 0.99 1.17 31.20
C VAL A 164 2.09 1.99 30.55
N THR A 165 3.32 1.80 31.00
CA THR A 165 4.49 2.38 30.33
C THR A 165 5.06 1.36 29.36
N VAL A 166 5.09 1.69 28.08
CA VAL A 166 5.76 0.93 27.02
C VAL A 166 7.26 1.20 27.11
N LEU A 167 8.05 0.13 27.27
CA LEU A 167 9.50 0.23 27.52
C LEU A 167 10.33 -0.01 26.26
N ARG A 168 9.90 -0.93 25.40
CA ARG A 168 10.55 -1.29 24.13
C ARG A 168 9.69 -2.22 23.30
N VAL A 169 9.94 -2.25 22.00
CA VAL A 169 9.58 -3.38 21.13
C VAL A 169 10.37 -4.62 21.62
N SER A 170 9.70 -5.76 21.64
CA SER A 170 10.18 -6.98 22.31
C SER A 170 10.26 -8.20 21.41
N GLY A 171 9.76 -8.11 20.19
CA GLY A 171 9.74 -9.20 19.22
C GLY A 171 8.46 -9.22 18.40
N LEU A 172 8.39 -10.20 17.50
CA LEU A 172 7.18 -10.60 16.80
C LEU A 172 6.51 -11.82 17.45
N SER A 173 5.20 -11.89 17.27
CA SER A 173 4.38 -13.07 17.53
C SER A 173 3.59 -13.40 16.26
N GLU A 174 3.70 -14.63 15.78
CA GLU A 174 2.96 -15.11 14.59
C GLU A 174 1.45 -14.86 14.68
N THR A 175 0.87 -14.91 15.89
CA THR A 175 -0.58 -14.74 16.09
C THR A 175 -0.99 -13.37 16.59
N LYS A 176 -0.03 -12.55 17.06
CA LYS A 176 -0.33 -11.28 17.74
C LYS A 176 0.43 -10.07 17.17
N GLY A 177 1.23 -10.27 16.12
CA GLY A 177 2.02 -9.24 15.49
C GLY A 177 3.16 -8.73 16.38
N VAL A 178 3.42 -7.43 16.31
CA VAL A 178 4.48 -6.75 17.06
C VAL A 178 4.13 -6.73 18.55
N MET A 179 5.05 -7.23 19.36
CA MET A 179 4.92 -7.32 20.80
C MET A 179 5.78 -6.25 21.48
N VAL A 180 5.25 -5.62 22.53
CA VAL A 180 6.00 -4.67 23.36
C VAL A 180 6.14 -5.11 24.80
N LYS A 181 7.29 -4.78 25.41
CA LYS A 181 7.49 -4.93 26.85
C LYS A 181 6.82 -3.75 27.56
N VAL A 182 5.79 -4.03 28.36
CA VAL A 182 5.08 -3.02 29.14
C VAL A 182 5.34 -3.16 30.64
N LYS A 183 5.20 -2.06 31.37
CA LYS A 183 5.28 -2.01 32.83
C LYS A 183 3.98 -1.44 33.40
N GLN A 184 3.38 -2.20 34.32
CA GLN A 184 2.24 -1.76 35.14
C GLN A 184 2.62 -1.92 36.62
N GLY A 185 2.82 -0.80 37.32
CA GLY A 185 3.35 -0.80 38.68
C GLY A 185 4.72 -1.49 38.76
N LYS A 186 4.82 -2.60 39.51
CA LYS A 186 6.05 -3.40 39.65
C LYS A 186 6.16 -4.56 38.65
N LYS A 187 5.10 -4.86 37.90
CA LYS A 187 5.05 -6.03 36.99
C LYS A 187 5.49 -5.60 35.59
N ARG A 188 6.15 -6.51 34.88
CA ARG A 188 6.52 -6.38 33.47
C ARG A 188 6.06 -7.62 32.70
N TYR A 189 5.60 -7.43 31.47
CA TYR A 189 5.14 -8.51 30.60
C TYR A 189 5.11 -8.02 29.15
N ASP A 190 5.04 -8.95 28.21
CA ASP A 190 4.86 -8.63 26.80
C ASP A 190 3.37 -8.55 26.47
N TYR A 191 3.02 -7.64 25.57
CA TYR A 191 1.64 -7.36 25.18
C TYR A 191 1.58 -6.92 23.71
N PRO A 192 0.54 -7.27 22.95
CA PRO A 192 0.42 -6.89 21.54
C PRO A 192 0.32 -5.38 21.40
N LEU A 193 1.09 -4.81 20.48
CA LEU A 193 1.16 -3.36 20.33
C LEU A 193 -0.11 -2.77 19.74
N HIS A 194 -0.76 -3.50 18.81
CA HIS A 194 -1.95 -3.02 18.12
C HIS A 194 -3.16 -2.82 19.04
N GLU A 195 -3.11 -3.34 20.28
CA GLU A 195 -4.16 -3.13 21.30
C GLU A 195 -4.01 -1.80 22.06
N PHE A 196 -2.96 -1.02 21.82
CA PHE A 196 -2.69 0.23 22.54
C PHE A 196 -2.93 1.50 21.71
N VAL A 197 -3.28 2.56 22.42
CA VAL A 197 -3.12 3.96 21.98
C VAL A 197 -2.21 4.69 22.96
N ALA A 198 -1.46 5.68 22.48
CA ALA A 198 -0.65 6.51 23.37
C ALA A 198 -1.56 7.42 24.20
N VAL A 199 -1.16 7.71 25.44
CA VAL A 199 -1.91 8.62 26.33
C VAL A 199 -1.87 10.06 25.79
N ASP A 200 -0.73 10.48 25.24
CA ASP A 200 -0.63 11.74 24.51
C ASP A 200 -1.14 11.55 23.07
N GLU A 201 -2.35 12.02 22.81
CA GLU A 201 -3.02 11.83 21.53
C GLU A 201 -2.37 12.60 20.36
N PHE A 202 -1.57 13.62 20.66
CA PHE A 202 -0.89 14.46 19.67
C PHE A 202 0.55 14.00 19.40
N SER A 203 1.04 13.01 20.15
CA SER A 203 2.38 12.47 19.97
C SER A 203 2.53 11.70 18.65
N MET A 204 3.75 11.69 18.12
CA MET A 204 4.08 10.84 16.97
C MET A 204 3.93 9.35 17.28
N ASN A 205 4.19 8.94 18.53
CA ASN A 205 3.90 7.59 18.98
C ASN A 205 2.43 7.22 18.78
N ASN A 206 1.49 8.11 19.11
CA ASN A 206 0.07 7.84 18.88
C ASN A 206 -0.24 7.61 17.41
N GLN A 207 0.40 8.39 16.53
CA GLN A 207 0.23 8.24 15.09
C GLN A 207 0.79 6.89 14.62
N TYR A 208 2.01 6.53 15.00
CA TYR A 208 2.61 5.23 14.64
C TYR A 208 1.80 4.03 15.16
N LEU A 209 1.24 4.12 16.36
CA LEU A 209 0.37 3.08 16.90
C LEU A 209 -0.92 2.95 16.08
N LYS A 210 -1.57 4.07 15.73
CA LYS A 210 -2.78 4.05 14.90
C LYS A 210 -2.50 3.48 13.51
N ASP A 211 -1.40 3.87 12.90
CA ASP A 211 -0.97 3.38 11.59
C ASP A 211 -0.74 1.87 11.62
N TYR A 212 0.01 1.38 12.63
CA TYR A 212 0.25 -0.05 12.82
C TYR A 212 -1.04 -0.83 13.11
N SER A 213 -1.89 -0.35 14.01
CA SER A 213 -3.17 -0.99 14.32
C SER A 213 -4.09 -1.05 13.11
N LEU A 214 -4.12 0.01 12.30
CA LEU A 214 -4.89 0.06 11.06
C LEU A 214 -4.40 -0.99 10.06
N TRP A 215 -3.07 -1.07 9.83
CA TRP A 215 -2.50 -2.11 8.99
C TRP A 215 -2.83 -3.51 9.53
N TYR A 216 -2.56 -3.73 10.81
CA TYR A 216 -2.71 -5.04 11.43
C TYR A 216 -4.16 -5.53 11.34
N ALA A 217 -5.15 -4.66 11.54
CA ALA A 217 -6.56 -5.01 11.42
C ALA A 217 -6.97 -5.42 9.99
N ASN A 218 -6.27 -4.93 8.97
CA ASN A 218 -6.58 -5.15 7.56
C ASN A 218 -5.59 -6.09 6.84
N ARG A 219 -4.61 -6.64 7.56
CA ARG A 219 -3.51 -7.42 6.99
C ARG A 219 -3.95 -8.70 6.26
N SER A 220 -5.09 -9.29 6.63
CA SER A 220 -5.62 -10.48 5.94
C SER A 220 -6.32 -10.18 4.62
N LEU A 221 -6.42 -8.89 4.26
CA LEU A 221 -6.96 -8.43 2.99
C LEU A 221 -5.82 -8.01 2.04
N VAL A 222 -4.57 -8.02 2.52
CA VAL A 222 -3.35 -7.72 1.77
C VAL A 222 -2.74 -9.03 1.30
#